data_AF-A0A6J1P7B0-F1
#
_entry.id   AF-A0A6J1P7B0-F1
#
_cell.length_a   1.000
_cell.length_b   1.000
_cell.length_c   1.000
_cell.angle_alpha   90.00
_cell.angle_beta   90.00
_cell.angle_gamma   90.00
#
_symmetry.space_group_name_H-M   'P 1'
#
loop_
_entity.id
_entity.type
_entity.pdbx_description
1 polymer ?
#
loop_
_entity_poly.entity_id
_entity_poly.type
_entity_poly.pdbx_seq_one_letter_code
_entity_poly.pdbx_strand_id
1 'polypeptide(L)'
;MMHDFHWLTTHASSILPRGSRPETSEWRRRLRRFSWWAGRTRRLARRVACAPNRELHSELRPYLWDLCAVLALLQAFLRWLELGKFPPSIATYAQGSYTWFSKGWREAFESGAQEPWVFRGGLSADLRRLLPVECSGDALRPHCMPTGLPLTVRPYTPADEEA
;
A
#
# COMPACT_ATOMS: atom_id res chain seq x y z
N MET A 1 -6.10 12.79 0.04
CA MET A 1 -5.91 11.33 -0.15
C MET A 1 -4.51 11.00 -0.66
N MET A 2 -4.23 11.07 -1.96
CA MET A 2 -2.89 10.74 -2.50
C MET A 2 -1.80 11.73 -2.06
N HIS A 3 -2.13 13.02 -1.99
CA HIS A 3 -1.23 14.01 -1.41
C HIS A 3 -0.89 13.72 0.07
N ASP A 4 -1.89 13.32 0.87
CA ASP A 4 -1.66 12.93 2.27
C ASP A 4 -0.78 11.68 2.34
N PHE A 5 -1.01 10.69 1.48
CA PHE A 5 -0.18 9.49 1.40
C PHE A 5 1.28 9.83 1.09
N HIS A 6 1.53 10.60 0.02
CA HIS A 6 2.88 11.03 -0.35
C HIS A 6 3.57 11.83 0.78
N TRP A 7 2.83 12.72 1.44
CA TRP A 7 3.37 13.45 2.58
C TRP A 7 3.71 12.51 3.75
N LEU A 8 2.84 11.54 4.06
CA LEU A 8 3.07 10.57 5.14
C LEU A 8 4.29 9.69 4.88
N THR A 9 4.50 9.25 3.64
CA THR A 9 5.66 8.41 3.28
C THR A 9 6.98 9.19 3.34
N THR A 10 6.99 10.43 2.87
CA THR A 10 8.18 11.31 2.92
C THR A 10 8.56 11.71 4.34
N HIS A 11 7.58 11.87 5.24
CA HIS A 11 7.80 12.24 6.64
C HIS A 11 7.82 11.04 7.58
N ALA A 12 8.00 9.81 7.08
CA ALA A 12 8.02 8.60 7.91
C ALA A 12 9.11 8.64 8.99
N SER A 13 10.28 9.21 8.69
CA SER A 13 11.39 9.35 9.63
C SER A 13 11.07 10.19 10.87
N SER A 14 10.05 11.06 10.82
CA SER A 14 9.58 11.87 11.95
C SER A 14 8.90 11.05 13.08
N ILE A 15 8.62 9.77 12.82
CA ILE A 15 7.99 8.84 13.77
C ILE A 15 9.05 8.10 14.61
N LEU A 16 10.30 8.05 14.15
CA LEU A 16 11.38 7.38 14.88
C LEU A 16 11.55 8.01 16.28
N PRO A 17 11.82 7.20 17.32
CA PRO A 17 11.87 7.66 18.71
C PRO A 17 13.08 8.58 18.95
N ARG A 18 12.95 9.84 18.55
CA ARG A 18 13.85 10.95 18.86
C ARG A 18 13.05 12.08 19.50
N GLY A 19 12.47 11.78 20.66
CA GLY A 19 11.72 12.71 21.48
C GLY A 19 10.32 13.06 20.93
N SER A 20 9.43 13.46 21.83
CA SER A 20 8.09 13.97 21.50
C SER A 20 8.19 15.24 20.64
N ARG A 21 8.24 15.10 19.32
CA ARG A 21 8.26 16.23 18.38
C ARG A 21 6.83 16.57 17.92
N PRO A 22 6.51 17.84 17.69
CA PRO A 22 5.19 18.25 17.16
C PRO A 22 4.89 17.59 15.80
N GLU A 23 5.90 17.28 14.99
CA GLU A 23 5.78 16.59 13.69
C GLU A 23 5.11 15.22 13.80
N THR A 24 5.37 14.47 14.87
CA THR A 24 4.73 13.16 15.12
C THR A 24 3.21 13.30 15.30
N SER A 25 2.75 14.43 15.87
CA SER A 25 1.33 14.71 16.08
C SER A 25 0.61 15.02 14.75
N GLU A 26 1.26 15.77 13.86
CA GLU A 26 0.74 16.06 12.53
C GLU A 26 0.69 14.80 11.67
N TRP A 27 1.73 13.97 11.74
CA TRP A 27 1.80 12.70 11.02
C TRP A 27 0.62 11.80 11.40
N ARG A 28 0.39 11.58 12.70
CA ARG A 28 -0.77 10.80 13.18
C ARG A 28 -2.12 11.42 12.78
N ARG A 29 -2.25 12.75 12.77
CA ARG A 29 -3.47 13.44 12.31
C ARG A 29 -3.76 13.15 10.83
N ARG A 30 -2.74 13.24 9.97
CA ARG A 30 -2.87 12.96 8.53
C ARG A 30 -3.12 11.47 8.28
N LEU A 31 -2.51 10.56 9.06
CA LEU A 31 -2.80 9.13 9.01
C LEU A 31 -4.27 8.82 9.34
N ARG A 32 -4.81 9.45 10.39
CA ARG A 32 -6.24 9.32 10.75
C ARG A 32 -7.16 9.81 9.63
N ARG A 33 -6.84 10.95 9.03
CA ARG A 33 -7.57 11.47 7.87
C ARG A 33 -7.51 10.49 6.69
N PHE A 34 -6.35 9.89 6.42
CA PHE A 34 -6.21 8.88 5.37
C PHE A 34 -7.11 7.66 5.65
N SER A 35 -7.04 7.12 6.85
CA SER A 35 -7.86 5.99 7.30
C SER A 35 -9.37 6.29 7.21
N TRP A 36 -9.79 7.52 7.53
CA TRP A 36 -11.19 7.95 7.41
C TRP A 36 -11.70 7.85 5.98
N TRP A 37 -10.93 8.36 5.01
CA TRP A 37 -11.28 8.27 3.60
C TRP A 37 -11.33 6.82 3.10
N ALA A 38 -10.35 5.98 3.46
CA ALA A 38 -10.38 4.55 3.13
C ALA A 38 -11.66 3.87 3.67
N GLY A 39 -12.06 4.21 4.90
CA GLY A 39 -13.32 3.76 5.50
C GLY A 39 -14.57 4.27 4.76
N ARG A 40 -14.55 5.52 4.26
CA ARG A 40 -15.64 6.06 3.44
C ARG A 40 -15.78 5.35 2.10
N THR A 41 -14.68 5.01 1.45
CA THR A 41 -14.70 4.25 0.19
C THR A 41 -15.32 2.87 0.39
N ARG A 42 -14.95 2.16 1.47
CA ARG A 42 -15.61 0.88 1.81
C ARG A 42 -17.08 1.03 2.14
N ARG A 43 -17.49 2.14 2.78
CA ARG A 43 -18.90 2.44 3.04
C ARG A 43 -19.66 2.72 1.74
N LEU A 44 -19.05 3.43 0.79
CA LEU A 44 -19.60 3.66 -0.55
C LEU A 44 -19.81 2.32 -1.27
N ALA A 45 -18.80 1.45 -1.29
CA ALA A 45 -18.88 0.14 -1.93
C ALA A 45 -20.03 -0.71 -1.36
N ARG A 46 -20.24 -0.71 -0.04
CA ARG A 46 -21.39 -1.38 0.59
C ARG A 46 -22.73 -0.77 0.16
N ARG A 47 -22.83 0.55 0.09
CA ARG A 47 -24.07 1.24 -0.33
C ARG A 47 -24.41 0.95 -1.79
N VAL A 48 -23.41 0.91 -2.67
CA VAL A 48 -23.59 0.54 -4.08
C VAL A 48 -24.02 -0.92 -4.21
N ALA A 49 -23.48 -1.83 -3.37
CA ALA A 49 -23.92 -3.23 -3.34
C ALA A 49 -25.38 -3.41 -2.89
N CYS A 50 -25.88 -2.52 -2.01
CA CYS A 50 -27.27 -2.49 -1.56
C CYS A 50 -28.21 -1.66 -2.47
N ALA A 51 -27.71 -1.04 -3.55
CA ALA A 51 -28.54 -0.23 -4.41
C ALA A 51 -29.57 -1.09 -5.16
N PRO A 52 -30.79 -0.56 -5.43
CA PRO A 52 -31.83 -1.29 -6.16
C PRO A 52 -31.46 -1.53 -7.63
N ASN A 53 -30.68 -0.62 -8.23
CA ASN A 53 -30.20 -0.77 -9.60
C ASN A 53 -29.03 -1.76 -9.68
N ARG A 54 -29.30 -2.97 -10.20
CA ARG A 54 -28.33 -4.06 -10.31
C ARG A 54 -27.34 -3.89 -11.44
N GLU A 55 -27.72 -3.22 -12.53
CA GLU A 55 -26.82 -2.91 -13.64
C GLU A 55 -25.73 -1.93 -13.21
N LEU A 56 -26.12 -0.88 -12.46
CA LEU A 56 -25.14 0.05 -11.90
C LEU A 56 -24.17 -0.65 -10.93
N HIS A 57 -24.67 -1.61 -10.15
CA HIS A 57 -23.82 -2.39 -9.26
C HIS A 57 -22.84 -3.28 -10.03
N SER A 58 -23.31 -4.04 -11.02
CA SER A 58 -22.48 -4.97 -11.80
C SER A 58 -21.36 -4.23 -12.53
N GLU A 59 -21.66 -3.07 -13.12
CA GLU A 59 -20.67 -2.21 -13.79
C GLU A 59 -19.63 -1.62 -12.83
N LEU A 60 -20.05 -1.08 -11.68
CA LEU A 60 -19.14 -0.39 -10.75
C LEU A 60 -18.37 -1.33 -9.83
N ARG A 61 -18.83 -2.56 -9.64
CA ARG A 61 -18.26 -3.54 -8.70
C ARG A 61 -16.75 -3.76 -8.86
N PRO A 62 -16.19 -4.05 -10.05
CA PRO A 62 -14.75 -4.33 -10.17
C PRO A 62 -13.90 -3.12 -9.76
N TYR A 63 -14.28 -1.92 -10.19
CA TYR A 63 -13.57 -0.68 -9.87
C TYR A 63 -13.61 -0.36 -8.37
N LEU A 64 -14.78 -0.53 -7.73
CA LEU A 64 -14.93 -0.28 -6.30
C LEU A 64 -14.17 -1.29 -5.45
N TRP A 65 -14.15 -2.56 -5.87
CA TRP A 65 -13.36 -3.58 -5.22
C TRP A 65 -11.87 -3.26 -5.29
N ASP A 66 -11.33 -3.00 -6.49
CA ASP A 66 -9.91 -2.68 -6.69
C ASP A 66 -9.49 -1.44 -5.91
N LEU A 67 -10.31 -0.39 -5.96
CA LEU A 67 -10.07 0.81 -5.18
C LEU A 67 -10.02 0.51 -3.66
N CYS A 68 -10.95 -0.30 -3.15
CA CYS A 68 -10.93 -0.72 -1.76
C CYS A 68 -9.69 -1.57 -1.42
N ALA A 69 -9.22 -2.41 -2.35
CA ALA A 69 -8.07 -3.27 -2.16
C ALA A 69 -6.77 -2.46 -2.11
N VAL A 70 -6.59 -1.54 -3.05
CA VAL A 70 -5.45 -0.61 -3.08
C VAL A 70 -5.43 0.25 -1.82
N LEU A 71 -6.57 0.85 -1.43
CA LEU A 71 -6.63 1.67 -0.22
C LEU A 71 -6.35 0.86 1.06
N ALA A 72 -6.75 -0.40 1.12
CA ALA A 72 -6.44 -1.29 2.24
C ALA A 72 -4.92 -1.58 2.32
N LEU A 73 -4.27 -1.86 1.19
CA LEU A 73 -2.82 -2.05 1.11
C LEU A 73 -2.05 -0.79 1.52
N LEU A 74 -2.43 0.38 0.98
CA LEU A 74 -1.80 1.65 1.32
C LEU A 74 -1.98 1.97 2.82
N GLN A 75 -3.16 1.71 3.37
CA GLN A 75 -3.42 1.92 4.79
C GLN A 75 -2.58 0.98 5.67
N ALA A 76 -2.42 -0.28 5.27
CA ALA A 76 -1.61 -1.24 6.00
C ALA A 76 -0.12 -0.84 5.98
N PHE A 77 0.38 -0.42 4.82
CA PHE A 77 1.73 0.13 4.70
C PHE A 77 1.96 1.33 5.63
N LEU A 78 1.02 2.27 5.68
CA LEU A 78 1.11 3.40 6.60
C LEU A 78 1.07 2.97 8.08
N ARG A 79 0.25 1.96 8.44
CA ARG A 79 0.23 1.41 9.80
C ARG A 79 1.53 0.70 10.16
N TRP A 80 2.16 0.04 9.19
CA TRP A 80 3.48 -0.54 9.38
C TRP A 80 4.55 0.55 9.61
N LEU A 81 4.50 1.67 8.86
CA LEU A 81 5.35 2.83 9.14
C LEU A 81 5.12 3.42 10.54
N GLU A 82 3.88 3.41 11.05
CA GLU A 82 3.60 3.86 12.41
C GLU A 82 4.33 3.04 13.49
N LEU A 83 4.67 1.76 13.20
CA LEU A 83 5.45 0.93 14.12
C LEU A 83 6.90 1.39 14.27
N GLY A 84 7.40 2.23 13.33
CA GLY A 84 8.77 2.75 13.37
C GLY A 84 9.87 1.68 13.25
N LYS A 85 9.52 0.44 12.90
CA LYS A 85 10.44 -0.70 12.77
C LYS A 85 11.07 -0.77 11.38
N PHE A 86 11.61 0.35 10.92
CA PHE A 86 12.27 0.44 9.61
C PHE A 86 13.63 1.12 9.71
N PRO A 87 14.56 0.84 8.77
CA PRO A 87 15.84 1.54 8.72
C PRO A 87 15.66 3.05 8.52
N PRO A 88 16.55 3.89 9.07
CA PRO A 88 16.46 5.35 8.91
C PRO A 88 16.49 5.83 7.45
N SER A 89 16.94 5.00 6.52
CA SER A 89 16.93 5.20 5.07
C SER A 89 15.58 4.91 4.38
N ILE A 90 14.51 4.55 5.10
CA ILE A 90 13.21 4.21 4.48
C ILE A 90 12.61 5.35 3.64
N ALA A 91 12.82 6.61 4.03
CA ALA A 91 12.27 7.74 3.28
C ALA A 91 12.86 7.78 1.86
N THR A 92 14.12 7.38 1.73
CA THR A 92 14.82 7.23 0.44
C THR A 92 14.32 5.99 -0.32
N TYR A 93 14.05 4.88 0.37
CA TYR A 93 13.53 3.64 -0.25
C TYR A 93 12.10 3.80 -0.79
N ALA A 94 11.22 4.47 -0.04
CA ALA A 94 9.82 4.67 -0.42
C ALA A 94 9.62 5.63 -1.61
N GLN A 95 10.63 6.43 -1.95
CA GLN A 95 10.60 7.35 -3.09
C GLN A 95 11.02 6.71 -4.42
N GLY A 96 11.41 5.42 -4.43
CA GLY A 96 11.61 4.66 -5.68
C GLY A 96 12.78 5.11 -6.54
N SER A 97 13.75 5.87 -5.99
CA SER A 97 14.94 6.31 -6.74
C SER A 97 16.14 5.36 -6.63
N TYR A 98 15.95 4.15 -6.09
CA TYR A 98 16.99 3.13 -6.07
C TYR A 98 16.96 2.31 -7.36
N THR A 99 17.95 2.58 -8.20
CA THR A 99 18.42 1.68 -9.25
C THR A 99 19.61 0.89 -8.70
N TRP A 100 20.05 -0.13 -9.43
CA TRP A 100 21.28 -0.86 -9.09
C TRP A 100 22.55 0.01 -9.09
N PHE A 101 22.46 1.22 -9.67
CA PHE A 101 23.53 2.22 -9.68
C PHE A 101 23.39 3.27 -8.56
N SER A 102 22.29 3.27 -7.80
CA SER A 102 22.03 4.32 -6.81
C SER A 102 22.87 4.11 -5.55
N LYS A 103 23.53 5.17 -5.07
CA LYS A 103 24.33 5.12 -3.83
C LYS A 103 23.44 4.70 -2.65
N GLY A 104 23.83 3.64 -1.92
CA GLY A 104 23.03 3.05 -0.84
C GLY A 104 22.12 1.88 -1.24
N TRP A 105 22.18 1.41 -2.50
CA TRP A 105 21.46 0.20 -2.91
C TRP A 105 21.86 -0.99 -2.02
N ARG A 106 23.16 -1.18 -1.78
CA ARG A 106 23.76 -2.29 -1.00
C ARG A 106 23.20 -2.41 0.43
N GLU A 107 22.97 -1.27 1.09
CA GLU A 107 22.43 -1.20 2.45
C GLU A 107 20.96 -1.68 2.52
N ALA A 108 20.22 -1.59 1.40
CA ALA A 108 18.88 -2.17 1.28
C ALA A 108 18.89 -3.71 1.19
N PHE A 109 20.05 -4.33 0.89
CA PHE A 109 20.19 -5.78 0.69
C PHE A 109 20.80 -6.53 1.88
N GLU A 110 21.53 -5.86 2.77
CA GLU A 110 22.28 -6.56 3.84
C GLU A 110 21.40 -7.10 4.97
N SER A 111 20.19 -6.54 5.17
CA SER A 111 19.39 -6.87 6.35
C SER A 111 18.40 -8.02 6.18
N GLY A 112 18.08 -8.46 4.95
CA GLY A 112 16.99 -9.43 4.71
C GLY A 112 15.59 -8.99 5.19
N ALA A 113 15.47 -7.81 5.80
CA ALA A 113 14.27 -7.26 6.42
C ALA A 113 13.50 -6.29 5.50
N GLN A 114 14.01 -6.04 4.29
CA GLN A 114 13.34 -5.21 3.30
C GLN A 114 12.44 -6.08 2.42
N GLU A 115 11.16 -5.73 2.34
CA GLU A 115 10.17 -6.51 1.60
C GLU A 115 10.35 -6.39 0.07
N PRO A 116 9.99 -7.43 -0.72
CA PRO A 116 10.31 -7.53 -2.15
C PRO A 116 9.77 -6.38 -3.03
N TRP A 117 8.75 -5.66 -2.59
CA TRP A 117 8.15 -4.53 -3.34
C TRP A 117 8.93 -3.22 -3.22
N VAL A 118 9.99 -3.17 -2.41
CA VAL A 118 10.89 -2.00 -2.29
C VAL A 118 11.60 -1.72 -3.62
N PHE A 119 11.86 -2.74 -4.42
CA PHE A 119 12.24 -2.57 -5.81
C PHE A 119 11.08 -3.01 -6.71
N ARG A 120 10.51 -2.07 -7.46
CA ARG A 120 9.83 -2.42 -8.73
C ARG A 120 10.87 -2.79 -9.81
N GLY A 121 11.80 -3.69 -9.43
CA GLY A 121 12.51 -4.62 -10.30
C GLY A 121 13.83 -4.20 -10.97
N GLY A 122 14.42 -3.05 -10.63
CA GLY A 122 15.74 -2.65 -11.16
C GLY A 122 15.84 -2.63 -12.70
N LEU A 123 17.06 -2.58 -13.24
CA LEU A 123 17.27 -2.45 -14.70
C LEU A 123 16.68 -3.63 -15.49
N SER A 124 16.67 -4.83 -14.92
CA SER A 124 16.14 -6.03 -15.57
C SER A 124 14.60 -6.01 -15.70
N ALA A 125 13.87 -5.40 -14.75
CA ALA A 125 12.43 -5.17 -14.91
C ALA A 125 12.10 -3.92 -15.73
N ASP A 126 13.03 -2.97 -15.86
CA ASP A 126 12.95 -1.91 -16.89
C ASP A 126 13.09 -2.52 -18.30
N LEU A 127 14.02 -3.47 -18.48
CA LEU A 127 14.20 -4.17 -19.75
C LEU A 127 13.05 -5.14 -20.08
N ARG A 128 12.51 -5.86 -19.09
CA ARG A 128 11.38 -6.78 -19.27
C ARG A 128 10.05 -6.07 -19.60
N ARG A 129 9.94 -4.74 -19.38
CA ARG A 129 8.83 -3.88 -19.83
C ARG A 129 8.94 -3.46 -21.30
N LEU A 130 10.11 -3.62 -21.92
CA LEU A 130 10.36 -3.28 -23.32
C LEU A 130 10.16 -4.48 -24.28
N LEU A 131 10.04 -5.70 -23.73
CA LEU A 131 9.68 -6.88 -24.51
C LEU A 131 8.17 -6.86 -24.81
N PRO A 132 7.72 -7.15 -26.04
CA PRO A 132 6.31 -7.31 -26.33
C PRO A 132 5.78 -8.46 -25.48
N VAL A 133 4.87 -8.14 -24.57
CA VAL A 133 4.30 -9.10 -23.62
C VAL A 133 3.28 -9.93 -24.38
N GLU A 134 3.66 -11.10 -24.87
CA GLU A 134 2.68 -12.12 -25.21
C GLU A 134 2.09 -12.65 -23.90
N CYS A 135 0.95 -12.09 -23.51
CA CYS A 135 0.10 -12.64 -22.47
C CYS A 135 -0.33 -14.05 -22.90
N SER A 136 0.40 -15.08 -22.44
CA SER A 136 -0.07 -16.47 -22.51
C SER A 136 -1.47 -16.52 -21.88
N GLY A 137 -2.43 -17.11 -22.58
CA GLY A 137 -3.89 -16.96 -22.42
C GLY A 137 -4.52 -17.27 -21.04
N ASP A 138 -3.74 -17.46 -19.98
CA ASP A 138 -4.21 -17.58 -18.60
C ASP A 138 -4.45 -16.21 -17.91
N ALA A 139 -3.87 -15.13 -18.46
CA ALA A 139 -4.18 -13.75 -18.07
C ALA A 139 -5.61 -13.31 -18.49
N LEU A 140 -6.30 -14.13 -19.30
CA LEU A 140 -7.66 -13.89 -19.75
C LEU A 140 -8.72 -14.63 -18.93
N ARG A 141 -8.33 -15.40 -17.90
CA ARG A 141 -9.32 -15.90 -16.95
C ARG A 141 -9.90 -14.69 -16.23
N PRO A 142 -11.19 -14.36 -16.40
CA PRO A 142 -11.79 -13.29 -15.64
C PRO A 142 -11.60 -13.66 -14.18
N HIS A 143 -10.81 -12.87 -13.45
CA HIS A 143 -10.64 -13.07 -12.02
C HIS A 143 -12.05 -13.20 -11.44
N CYS A 144 -12.37 -14.37 -10.88
CA CYS A 144 -13.65 -14.56 -10.21
C CYS A 144 -13.58 -13.66 -8.99
N MET A 145 -14.11 -12.44 -9.13
CA MET A 145 -14.02 -11.42 -8.10
C MET A 145 -14.70 -11.98 -6.85
N PRO A 146 -13.98 -12.06 -5.73
CA PRO A 146 -14.55 -12.60 -4.51
C PRO A 146 -15.83 -11.83 -4.14
N THR A 147 -16.79 -12.54 -3.57
CA THR A 147 -18.14 -12.01 -3.29
C THR A 147 -18.18 -10.92 -2.21
N GLY A 148 -17.10 -10.74 -1.44
CA GLY A 148 -17.03 -9.84 -0.29
C GLY A 148 -16.53 -8.42 -0.60
N LEU A 149 -15.98 -7.75 0.42
CA LEU A 149 -15.06 -6.60 0.28
C LEU A 149 -13.62 -7.05 0.58
N PRO A 150 -12.58 -6.35 0.08
CA PRO A 150 -11.21 -6.82 0.24
C PRO A 150 -10.84 -6.82 1.72
N LEU A 151 -10.04 -7.80 2.10
CA LEU A 151 -9.53 -7.91 3.46
C LEU A 151 -8.67 -6.70 3.78
N THR A 152 -8.80 -6.19 5.00
CA THR A 152 -7.94 -5.12 5.51
C THR A 152 -6.77 -5.74 6.24
N VAL A 153 -5.55 -5.49 5.77
CA VAL A 153 -4.33 -5.94 6.46
C VAL A 153 -4.14 -5.09 7.72
N ARG A 154 -3.88 -5.75 8.85
CA ARG A 154 -3.62 -5.11 10.14
C ARG A 154 -2.25 -5.56 10.67
N PRO A 155 -1.59 -4.76 11.52
CA PRO A 155 -0.38 -5.20 12.22
C PRO A 155 -0.65 -6.48 13.01
N TYR A 156 0.35 -7.35 13.03
CA TYR A 156 0.36 -8.57 13.82
C TYR A 156 0.15 -8.29 15.30
N THR A 157 -0.69 -9.10 15.94
CA THR A 157 -0.99 -9.06 17.36
C THR A 157 -0.66 -10.42 17.98
N PRO A 158 -0.31 -10.51 19.27
CA PRO A 158 0.04 -11.79 19.90
C PRO A 158 -1.11 -12.81 19.86
N ALA A 159 -2.37 -12.36 19.79
CA ALA A 159 -3.52 -13.23 19.60
C ALA A 159 -3.52 -13.97 18.24
N ASP A 160 -2.72 -13.51 17.26
CA ASP A 160 -2.57 -14.19 15.97
C ASP A 160 -1.63 -15.42 16.08
N GLU A 161 -0.92 -15.64 17.19
CA GLU A 161 -0.07 -16.83 17.43
C GLU A 161 -0.88 -18.08 17.75
N GLU A 162 -2.10 -17.89 18.26
CA GLU A 162 -2.97 -18.95 18.76
C GLU A 162 -3.95 -19.45 17.68
N ALA A 163 -3.90 -18.90 16.45
CA ALA A 163 -4.87 -19.09 15.38
C ALA A 163 -4.53 -20.21 14.40
#